data_AF-A0A497MH84-F1
#
_entry.id   AF-A0A497MH84-F1
#
_cell.length_a   1.000
_cell.length_b   1.000
_cell.length_c   1.000
_cell.angle_alpha   90.00
_cell.angle_beta   90.00
_cell.angle_gamma   90.00
#
_symmetry.space_group_name_H-M   'P 1'
#
loop_
_entity.id
_entity.type
_entity.pdbx_description
1 polymer ?
#
loop_
_entity_poly.entity_id
_entity_poly.type
_entity_poly.pdbx_seq_one_letter_code
_entity_poly.pdbx_strand_id
1 'polypeptide(L)'
;MALSYEELRKCWVKGFRNGNVRKLSRLQRALYRACLVYARKVGRIVNEFLVGRLKPIMETLSTTFRARALRAGLERLRAMLSSSVSKWAPQVRVWACEESYILWLGLLKINSPKVFM
;
A
#
# COMPACT_ATOMS: atom_id res chain seq x y z
N MET A 1 8.82 18.54 5.60
CA MET A 1 8.45 17.52 6.63
C MET A 1 9.66 16.66 6.96
N ALA A 2 9.89 16.35 8.24
CA ALA A 2 11.04 15.55 8.68
C ALA A 2 10.66 14.07 8.91
N LEU A 3 11.61 13.16 8.75
CA LEU A 3 11.47 11.74 9.11
C LEU A 3 12.41 11.40 10.26
N SER A 4 11.86 11.01 11.40
CA SER A 4 12.62 10.58 12.58
C SER A 4 13.14 9.14 12.44
N TYR A 5 14.17 8.82 13.22
CA TYR A 5 14.65 7.44 13.35
C TYR A 5 13.52 6.47 13.76
N GLU A 6 12.65 6.87 14.68
CA GLU A 6 11.58 6.01 15.16
C GLU A 6 10.55 5.66 14.08
N GLU A 7 10.15 6.64 13.28
CA GLU A 7 9.21 6.42 12.17
C GLU A 7 9.80 5.45 11.15
N LEU A 8 11.07 5.65 10.77
CA LEU A 8 11.78 4.76 9.87
C LEU A 8 11.91 3.35 10.47
N ARG A 9 12.24 3.24 11.77
CA ARG A 9 12.35 1.94 12.45
C ARG A 9 11.01 1.21 12.52
N LYS A 10 9.93 1.89 12.90
CA LYS A 10 8.57 1.33 12.97
C LYS A 10 8.14 0.81 11.59
N CYS A 11 8.37 1.59 10.54
CA CYS A 11 8.06 1.21 9.18
C CYS A 11 8.89 0.00 8.70
N TRP A 12 10.20 -0.03 8.99
CA TRP A 12 11.07 -1.16 8.67
C TRP A 12 10.62 -2.46 9.33
N VAL A 13 10.36 -2.43 10.64
CA VAL A 13 9.92 -3.61 11.40
C VAL A 13 8.58 -4.11 10.87
N LYS A 14 7.63 -3.21 10.62
CA LYS A 14 6.33 -3.57 10.04
C LYS A 14 6.48 -4.22 8.67
N GLY A 15 7.30 -3.63 7.79
CA GLY A 15 7.57 -4.19 6.47
C GLY A 15 8.27 -5.54 6.50
N PHE A 16 9.13 -5.79 7.50
CA PHE A 16 9.77 -7.08 7.71
C PHE A 16 8.75 -8.14 8.14
N ARG A 17 7.92 -7.83 9.16
CA ARG A 17 6.86 -8.73 9.66
C ARG A 17 5.86 -9.12 8.57
N ASN A 18 5.50 -8.18 7.70
CA ASN A 18 4.54 -8.41 6.63
C ASN A 18 5.19 -8.94 5.33
N GLY A 19 6.50 -9.22 5.33
CA GLY A 19 7.24 -9.71 4.16
C GLY A 19 7.43 -8.70 3.01
N ASN A 20 6.96 -7.46 3.17
CA ASN A 20 7.03 -6.41 2.15
C ASN A 20 8.46 -5.98 1.81
N VAL A 21 9.43 -6.22 2.69
CA VAL A 21 10.86 -5.96 2.41
C VAL A 21 11.31 -6.70 1.14
N ARG A 22 10.71 -7.87 0.83
CA ARG A 22 11.02 -8.64 -0.39
C ARG A 22 10.58 -7.97 -1.68
N LYS A 23 9.62 -7.04 -1.61
CA LYS A 23 9.11 -6.26 -2.76
C LYS A 23 10.02 -5.08 -3.13
N LEU A 24 10.95 -4.71 -2.25
CA LEU A 24 11.89 -3.63 -2.51
C LEU A 24 13.08 -4.12 -3.33
N SER A 25 13.51 -3.28 -4.29
CA SER A 25 14.76 -3.51 -5.02
C SER A 25 15.97 -3.52 -4.09
N ARG A 26 17.09 -4.07 -4.55
CA ARG A 26 18.35 -4.06 -3.78
C ARG A 26 18.76 -2.63 -3.41
N LEU A 27 18.65 -1.70 -4.36
CA LEU A 27 18.98 -0.28 -4.17
C LEU A 27 18.05 0.39 -3.15
N GLN A 28 16.74 0.16 -3.24
CA GLN A 28 15.77 0.70 -2.27
C GLN A 28 16.05 0.22 -0.85
N ARG A 29 16.39 -1.06 -0.67
CA ARG A 29 16.76 -1.61 0.64
C ARG A 29 18.05 -1.01 1.18
N ALA A 30 19.06 -0.84 0.32
CA ALA A 30 20.33 -0.23 0.70
C ALA A 30 20.14 1.23 1.13
N LEU A 31 19.43 2.03 0.32
CA LEU A 31 19.10 3.42 0.64
C LEU A 31 18.37 3.53 1.98
N TYR A 32 17.32 2.71 2.16
CA TYR A 32 16.53 2.76 3.39
C TYR A 32 17.37 2.42 4.63
N ARG A 33 18.21 1.38 4.55
CA ARG A 33 19.11 1.00 5.66
C ARG A 33 20.13 2.08 5.95
N ALA A 34 20.73 2.70 4.93
CA ALA A 34 21.67 3.81 5.10
C ALA A 34 21.00 4.99 5.79
N CYS A 35 19.81 5.40 5.34
CA CYS A 35 19.02 6.45 5.98
C CYS A 35 18.63 6.10 7.43
N LEU A 36 18.31 4.84 7.71
CA LEU A 36 17.99 4.38 9.06
C LEU A 36 19.19 4.44 10.01
N VAL A 37 20.39 4.12 9.52
CA VAL A 37 21.65 4.26 10.29
C VAL A 37 22.00 5.73 10.50
N TYR A 38 21.85 6.55 9.45
CA TYR A 38 22.08 7.99 9.53
C TYR A 38 21.12 8.67 10.52
N ALA A 39 19.82 8.41 10.41
CA ALA A 39 18.82 8.95 11.32
C ALA A 39 19.03 8.50 12.77
N ARG A 40 19.59 7.30 13.00
CA ARG A 40 19.95 6.86 14.35
C ARG A 40 21.00 7.76 15.00
N LYS A 41 21.94 8.29 14.20
CA LYS A 41 23.01 9.18 14.68
C LYS A 41 22.53 10.64 14.81
N VAL A 42 21.76 11.12 13.83
CA VAL A 42 21.37 12.54 13.71
C VAL A 42 19.96 12.83 14.25
N GLY A 43 19.20 11.79 14.61
CA GLY A 43 17.83 11.86 15.12
C GLY A 43 16.76 11.92 14.02
N ARG A 44 16.93 12.79 13.01
CA ARG A 44 15.95 12.98 11.93
C ARG A 44 16.57 13.37 10.59
N ILE A 45 15.87 13.04 9.51
CA ILE A 45 16.17 13.44 8.14
C ILE A 45 15.21 14.57 7.77
N VAL A 46 15.76 15.76 7.48
CA VAL A 46 14.99 16.95 7.10
C VAL A 46 15.10 17.30 5.61
N ASN A 47 16.09 16.73 4.93
CA ASN A 47 16.31 16.98 3.50
C ASN A 47 15.12 16.46 2.68
N GLU A 48 14.44 17.38 2.00
CA GLU A 48 13.18 17.10 1.30
C GLU A 48 13.34 16.11 0.15
N PHE A 49 14.47 16.17 -0.57
CA PHE A 49 14.78 15.22 -1.63
C PHE A 49 14.87 13.80 -1.09
N LEU A 50 15.62 13.58 0.00
CA LEU A 50 15.73 12.28 0.65
C LEU A 50 14.39 11.80 1.21
N VAL A 51 13.63 12.69 1.85
CA VAL A 51 12.28 12.39 2.34
C VAL A 51 11.37 11.95 1.18
N GLY A 52 11.40 12.66 0.06
CA GLY A 52 10.65 12.33 -1.15
C GLY A 52 11.01 10.96 -1.72
N ARG A 53 12.29 10.57 -1.67
CA ARG A 53 12.75 9.23 -2.08
C ARG A 53 12.38 8.12 -1.09
N LEU A 54 12.30 8.43 0.20
CA LEU A 54 11.95 7.45 1.25
C LEU A 54 10.45 7.16 1.33
N LYS A 55 9.60 8.17 1.11
CA LYS A 55 8.12 8.02 1.14
C LYS A 55 7.59 6.81 0.36
N PRO A 56 7.90 6.62 -0.94
CA PRO A 56 7.37 5.47 -1.69
C PRO A 56 7.89 4.12 -1.17
N ILE A 57 9.10 4.09 -0.61
CA ILE A 57 9.65 2.89 0.05
C ILE A 57 8.85 2.60 1.33
N MET A 58 8.58 3.63 2.14
CA MET A 58 7.78 3.52 3.36
C MET A 58 6.35 3.08 3.08
N GLU A 59 5.73 3.59 2.02
CA GLU A 59 4.40 3.17 1.56
C GLU A 59 4.40 1.68 1.19
N THR A 60 5.41 1.23 0.45
CA THR A 60 5.56 -0.19 0.07
C THR A 60 5.71 -1.08 1.31
N LEU A 61 6.53 -0.67 2.27
CA LEU A 61 6.74 -1.41 3.52
C LEU A 61 5.49 -1.45 4.39
N SER A 62 4.73 -0.35 4.44
CA SER A 62 3.56 -0.19 5.30
C SER A 62 2.28 -0.79 4.71
N THR A 63 2.27 -1.10 3.41
CA THR A 63 1.11 -1.68 2.70
C THR A 63 0.71 -3.01 3.32
N THR A 64 -0.48 -3.11 3.88
CA THR A 64 -1.02 -4.38 4.40
C THR A 64 -1.76 -5.13 3.31
N PHE A 65 -1.94 -6.45 3.50
CA PHE A 65 -2.79 -7.25 2.61
C PHE A 65 -4.22 -6.67 2.55
N ARG A 66 -4.80 -6.30 3.71
CA ARG A 66 -6.11 -5.65 3.78
C ARG A 66 -6.16 -4.35 2.98
N ALA A 67 -5.18 -3.46 3.15
CA ALA A 67 -5.13 -2.20 2.39
C ALA A 67 -5.03 -2.44 0.88
N ARG A 68 -4.26 -3.46 0.47
CA ARG A 68 -4.17 -3.86 -0.94
C ARG A 68 -5.50 -4.38 -1.47
N ALA A 69 -6.20 -5.21 -0.69
CA ALA A 69 -7.53 -5.70 -1.05
C ALA A 69 -8.53 -4.54 -1.18
N LEU A 70 -8.60 -3.63 -0.20
CA LEU A 70 -9.47 -2.47 -0.28
C LEU A 70 -9.20 -1.59 -1.50
N ARG A 71 -7.92 -1.32 -1.84
CA ARG A 71 -7.57 -0.58 -3.06
C ARG A 71 -8.07 -1.28 -4.33
N ALA A 72 -7.81 -2.57 -4.47
CA ALA A 72 -8.29 -3.35 -5.60
C ALA A 72 -9.82 -3.40 -5.67
N GLY A 73 -10.49 -3.47 -4.52
CA GLY A 73 -11.94 -3.44 -4.39
C GLY A 73 -12.54 -2.12 -4.83
N LEU A 74 -11.96 -0.99 -4.41
CA LEU A 74 -12.37 0.35 -4.83
C LEU A 74 -12.18 0.57 -6.34
N GLU A 75 -11.06 0.12 -6.91
CA GLU A 75 -10.84 0.17 -8.35
C GLU A 75 -11.90 -0.64 -9.12
N ARG A 76 -12.20 -1.86 -8.65
CA ARG A 76 -13.23 -2.70 -9.23
C ARG A 76 -14.63 -2.08 -9.11
N LEU A 77 -14.95 -1.54 -7.94
CA LEU A 77 -16.21 -0.87 -7.68
C LEU A 77 -16.39 0.36 -8.60
N ARG A 78 -15.34 1.18 -8.73
CA ARG A 78 -15.34 2.34 -9.64
C ARG A 78 -15.62 1.90 -11.07
N ALA A 79 -14.96 0.85 -11.55
CA ALA A 79 -15.22 0.29 -12.88
C ALA A 79 -16.66 -0.21 -13.05
N MET A 80 -17.23 -0.86 -12.03
CA MET A 80 -18.63 -1.31 -12.05
C MET A 80 -19.60 -0.11 -12.10
N LEU A 81 -19.37 0.91 -11.28
CA LEU A 81 -20.22 2.10 -11.22
C LEU A 81 -20.20 2.90 -12.53
N SER A 82 -19.06 2.96 -13.20
CA SER A 82 -18.89 3.59 -14.52
C SER A 82 -19.43 2.76 -15.69
N SER A 83 -19.86 1.51 -15.46
CA SER A 83 -20.39 0.61 -16.49
C SER A 83 -21.93 0.54 -16.46
N SER A 84 -22.51 -0.26 -17.35
CA SER A 84 -23.95 -0.57 -17.33
C SER A 84 -24.40 -1.32 -16.08
N VAL A 85 -23.48 -1.87 -15.27
CA VAL A 85 -23.79 -2.57 -14.01
C VAL A 85 -24.56 -1.70 -13.04
N SER A 86 -24.23 -0.41 -12.94
CA SER A 86 -24.95 0.50 -12.05
C SER A 86 -26.38 0.82 -12.51
N LYS A 87 -26.72 0.51 -13.77
CA LYS A 87 -28.06 0.68 -14.34
C LYS A 87 -28.92 -0.57 -14.14
N TRP A 88 -28.37 -1.76 -14.41
CA TRP A 88 -29.14 -3.01 -14.28
C TRP A 88 -29.14 -3.57 -12.85
N ALA A 89 -28.14 -3.24 -12.03
CA ALA A 89 -28.05 -3.62 -10.62
C ALA A 89 -27.80 -2.39 -9.73
N PRO A 90 -28.82 -1.55 -9.48
CA PRO A 90 -28.68 -0.34 -8.66
C PRO A 90 -28.30 -0.64 -7.21
N GLN A 91 -28.56 -1.85 -6.69
CA GLN A 91 -28.20 -2.31 -5.34
C GLN A 91 -26.70 -2.22 -5.07
N VAL A 92 -25.86 -2.29 -6.11
CA VAL A 92 -24.40 -2.10 -5.98
C VAL A 92 -24.06 -0.74 -5.36
N ARG A 93 -24.91 0.29 -5.56
CA ARG A 93 -24.74 1.62 -4.94
C ARG A 93 -24.97 1.58 -3.42
N VAL A 94 -25.87 0.73 -2.95
CA VAL A 94 -26.13 0.54 -1.52
C VAL A 94 -24.97 -0.22 -0.90
N TRP A 95 -24.55 -1.33 -1.52
CA TRP A 95 -23.41 -2.13 -1.04
C TRP A 95 -22.08 -1.36 -1.10
N ALA A 96 -21.94 -0.38 -2.00
CA ALA A 96 -20.78 0.50 -2.08
C ALA A 96 -20.53 1.29 -0.77
N CYS A 97 -21.54 1.47 0.06
CA CYS A 97 -21.41 2.11 1.37
C CYS A 97 -20.78 1.18 2.42
N GLU A 98 -20.74 -0.13 2.18
CA GLU A 98 -20.22 -1.11 3.12
C GLU A 98 -18.76 -1.47 2.82
N GLU A 99 -17.87 -1.28 3.81
CA GLU A 99 -16.46 -1.66 3.66
C GLU A 99 -16.26 -3.16 3.44
N SER A 100 -17.12 -4.00 4.05
CA SER A 100 -17.13 -5.46 3.87
C SER A 100 -17.27 -5.85 2.41
N TYR A 101 -18.19 -5.20 1.68
CA TYR A 101 -18.41 -5.44 0.26
C TYR A 101 -17.22 -5.02 -0.59
N ILE A 102 -16.64 -3.84 -0.32
CA ILE A 102 -15.43 -3.36 -1.01
C ILE A 102 -14.27 -4.32 -0.77
N LEU A 103 -14.08 -4.79 0.47
CA LEU A 103 -13.05 -5.74 0.81
C LEU A 103 -13.25 -7.07 0.06
N TRP A 104 -14.48 -7.58 0.01
CA TRP A 104 -14.83 -8.79 -0.72
C TRP A 104 -14.51 -8.68 -2.23
N LEU A 105 -14.88 -7.57 -2.88
CA LEU A 105 -14.51 -7.30 -4.28
C LEU A 105 -12.99 -7.32 -4.48
N GLY A 106 -12.27 -6.73 -3.55
CA GLY A 106 -10.81 -6.70 -3.55
C GLY A 106 -10.18 -8.09 -3.43
N LEU A 107 -10.69 -8.91 -2.51
CA LEU A 107 -10.24 -10.28 -2.32
C LEU A 107 -10.50 -11.13 -3.56
N LEU A 108 -11.68 -11.01 -4.17
CA LEU A 108 -11.97 -11.68 -5.44
C LEU A 108 -10.98 -11.28 -6.52
N LYS A 109 -10.68 -9.99 -6.66
CA LYS A 109 -9.76 -9.49 -7.70
C LYS A 109 -8.33 -10.00 -7.49
N ILE A 110 -7.84 -10.01 -6.24
CA ILE A 110 -6.47 -10.46 -5.91
C ILE A 110 -6.31 -11.97 -6.09
N ASN A 111 -7.35 -12.75 -5.76
CA ASN A 111 -7.32 -14.20 -5.82
C ASN A 111 -7.91 -14.77 -7.12
N SER A 112 -8.29 -13.91 -8.08
CA SER A 112 -8.79 -14.36 -9.38
C SER A 112 -7.70 -15.21 -10.04
N PRO A 113 -7.99 -16.47 -10.42
CA PRO A 113 -7.01 -17.28 -11.14
C PRO A 113 -6.60 -16.55 -12.41
N LYS A 114 -5.30 -16.56 -12.71
CA LYS A 114 -4.83 -16.11 -14.01
C LYS A 114 -5.37 -17.10 -15.03
N VAL A 115 -6.46 -16.73 -15.70
CA VAL A 115 -6.92 -17.46 -16.87
C VAL A 115 -5.81 -17.26 -17.91
N PHE A 116 -5.01 -18.31 -18.13
CA PHE A 116 -4.10 -18.36 -19.27
C PHE A 116 -5.00 -18.47 -20.49
N MET A 117 -5.11 -17.38 -21.24
CA MET A 117 -5.74 -17.33 -22.55
C MET A 117 -4.64 -17.07 -23.57
#